data_AF-A0A820Y635-F1
#
_entry.id   AF-A0A820Y635-F1
#
_cell.length_a   1.000
_cell.length_b   1.000
_cell.length_c   1.000
_cell.angle_alpha   90.00
_cell.angle_beta   90.00
_cell.angle_gamma   90.00
#
_symmetry.space_group_name_H-M   'P 1'
#
loop_
_entity.id
_entity.type
_entity.pdbx_description
1 polymer ?
#
loop_
_entity_poly.entity_id
_entity_poly.type
_entity_poly.pdbx_seq_one_letter_code
_entity_poly.pdbx_strand_id
1 'polypeptide(L)'
;MFQIGEEGIKYIADALNYNKVLTKINLTRNQVGNAGVQYLADALQHYPTLVRLNLEENEIDGQGAQYLANVLEPILVSIND
;
A
#
# COMPACT_ATOMS: atom_id res chain seq x y z
N MET A 1 18.22 5.40 -13.22
CA MET A 1 17.57 5.68 -11.93
C MET A 1 17.05 4.34 -11.44
N PHE A 2 17.51 3.83 -10.31
CA PHE A 2 17.11 2.52 -9.81
C PHE A 2 15.72 2.63 -9.18
N GLN A 3 14.75 1.90 -9.72
CA GLN A 3 13.41 1.77 -9.17
C GLN A 3 13.35 0.49 -8.34
N ILE A 4 12.49 0.46 -7.32
CA ILE A 4 12.27 -0.73 -6.50
C ILE A 4 11.55 -1.82 -7.34
N GLY A 5 10.61 -1.42 -8.20
CA GLY A 5 9.81 -2.31 -9.02
C GLY A 5 8.82 -3.15 -8.20
N GLU A 6 7.91 -3.83 -8.88
CA GLU A 6 6.83 -4.61 -8.25
C GLU A 6 7.36 -5.67 -7.26
N GLU A 7 8.45 -6.36 -7.62
CA GLU A 7 9.07 -7.38 -6.77
C GLU A 7 9.67 -6.78 -5.49
N GLY A 8 10.32 -5.62 -5.59
CA GLY A 8 10.81 -4.93 -4.41
C GLY A 8 9.69 -4.45 -3.49
N ILE A 9 8.55 -4.04 -4.08
CA ILE A 9 7.35 -3.68 -3.30
C ILE A 9 6.78 -4.88 -2.56
N LYS A 10 6.82 -6.07 -3.14
CA LYS A 10 6.41 -7.31 -2.44
C LYS A 10 7.18 -7.49 -1.12
N TYR A 11 8.50 -7.31 -1.14
CA TYR A 11 9.31 -7.41 0.09
C TYR A 11 8.98 -6.33 1.12
N ILE A 12 8.63 -5.13 0.66
CA ILE A 12 8.16 -4.05 1.55
C ILE A 12 6.83 -4.45 2.18
N ALA A 13 5.87 -4.94 1.39
CA ALA A 13 4.58 -5.41 1.87
C ALA A 13 4.74 -6.55 2.91
N ASP A 14 5.62 -7.52 2.64
CA ASP A 14 5.95 -8.58 3.60
C ASP A 14 6.50 -8.01 4.91
N ALA A 15 7.39 -7.00 4.85
CA ALA A 15 7.92 -6.35 6.04
C ALA A 15 6.84 -5.60 6.84
N LEU A 16 5.82 -5.06 6.18
CA LEU A 16 4.68 -4.42 6.85
C LEU A 16 3.83 -5.41 7.64
N ASN A 17 3.81 -6.68 7.29
CA ASN A 17 3.12 -7.68 8.12
C ASN A 17 3.72 -7.80 9.53
N TYR A 18 5.02 -7.54 9.69
CA TYR A 18 5.76 -7.67 10.96
C TYR A 18 6.02 -6.35 11.68
N ASN A 19 6.15 -5.25 10.94
CA ASN A 19 6.26 -3.93 11.55
C ASN A 19 4.87 -3.46 11.99
N LYS A 20 4.69 -2.84 13.14
CA LYS A 20 3.40 -2.23 13.54
C LYS A 20 3.55 -0.79 14.04
N VAL A 21 4.70 -0.17 13.77
CA VAL A 21 5.09 1.14 14.32
C VAL A 21 5.27 2.19 13.22
N LEU A 22 5.51 1.80 11.97
CA LEU A 22 5.67 2.75 10.88
C LEU A 22 4.36 3.49 10.61
N THR A 23 4.42 4.82 10.68
CA THR A 23 3.25 5.67 10.45
C THR A 23 3.24 6.29 9.05
N LYS A 24 4.38 6.28 8.34
CA LYS A 24 4.54 6.94 7.03
C LYS A 24 5.46 6.15 6.11
N ILE A 25 5.06 5.99 4.86
CA ILE A 25 5.85 5.36 3.80
C ILE A 25 5.77 6.24 2.54
N ASN A 26 6.92 6.49 1.90
CA ASN A 26 7.01 7.20 0.64
C ASN A 26 7.66 6.29 -0.42
N LEU A 27 6.90 5.93 -1.44
CA LEU A 27 7.32 5.10 -2.56
C LEU A 27 7.22 5.85 -3.89
N THR A 28 7.23 7.17 -3.88
CA THR A 28 7.17 8.00 -5.11
C THR A 28 8.20 7.54 -6.15
N ARG A 29 7.79 7.38 -7.41
CA ARG A 29 8.66 7.03 -8.56
C ARG A 29 9.40 5.69 -8.46
N ASN A 30 8.72 4.64 -7.98
CA ASN A 30 9.32 3.31 -7.79
C ASN A 30 8.76 2.21 -8.68
N GLN A 31 7.95 2.53 -9.69
CA GLN A 31 7.29 1.54 -10.54
C GLN A 31 6.58 0.46 -9.72
N VAL A 32 5.77 0.91 -8.76
CA VAL A 32 4.96 -0.02 -7.95
C VAL A 32 4.02 -0.83 -8.84
N GLY A 33 3.43 -0.20 -9.87
CA GLY A 33 2.46 -0.85 -10.75
C GLY A 33 1.22 -1.34 -10.02
N ASN A 34 0.28 -1.92 -10.76
CA ASN A 34 -0.94 -2.47 -10.15
C ASN A 34 -0.65 -3.72 -9.28
N ALA A 35 0.32 -4.56 -9.67
CA ALA A 35 0.66 -5.75 -8.92
C ALA A 35 1.35 -5.41 -7.59
N GLY A 36 2.26 -4.44 -7.58
CA GLY A 36 2.86 -3.95 -6.34
C GLY A 36 1.82 -3.30 -5.41
N VAL A 37 0.85 -2.56 -5.96
CA VAL A 37 -0.25 -2.01 -5.16
C VAL A 37 -1.10 -3.12 -4.55
N GLN A 38 -1.35 -4.21 -5.26
CA GLN A 38 -2.08 -5.35 -4.69
C GLN A 38 -1.34 -5.93 -3.47
N TYR A 39 -0.03 -6.13 -3.55
CA TYR A 39 0.76 -6.58 -2.40
C TYR A 39 0.68 -5.60 -1.22
N LEU A 40 0.75 -4.30 -1.49
CA LEU A 40 0.57 -3.29 -0.44
C LEU A 40 -0.84 -3.36 0.16
N ALA A 41 -1.88 -3.49 -0.66
CA ALA A 41 -3.25 -3.56 -0.18
C ALA A 41 -3.45 -4.74 0.78
N ASP A 42 -2.97 -5.93 0.40
CA ASP A 42 -3.04 -7.14 1.22
C ASP A 42 -2.31 -6.97 2.57
N ALA A 43 -1.15 -6.29 2.58
CA ALA A 43 -0.43 -6.01 3.83
C ALA A 43 -1.14 -4.96 4.71
N LEU A 44 -1.73 -3.93 4.08
CA LEU A 44 -2.39 -2.81 4.77
C LEU A 44 -3.69 -3.23 5.47
N GLN A 45 -4.34 -4.28 4.99
CA GLN A 45 -5.50 -4.92 5.63
C GLN A 45 -5.28 -5.24 7.12
N HIS A 46 -4.03 -5.45 7.52
CA HIS A 46 -3.62 -5.79 8.89
C HIS A 46 -2.65 -4.76 9.50
N TYR A 47 -2.59 -3.54 8.94
CA TYR A 47 -1.65 -2.50 9.35
C TYR A 47 -2.37 -1.26 9.93
N PRO A 48 -2.76 -1.30 11.22
CA PRO A 48 -3.63 -0.27 11.79
C PRO A 48 -2.94 1.08 12.05
N THR A 49 -1.60 1.15 12.00
CA THR A 49 -0.85 2.34 12.42
C THR A 49 -0.33 3.20 11.27
N LEU A 50 -0.51 2.79 10.01
CA LEU A 50 -0.04 3.57 8.86
C LEU A 50 -1.02 4.72 8.62
N VAL A 51 -0.51 5.94 8.73
CA VAL A 51 -1.28 7.18 8.55
C VAL A 51 -1.06 7.78 7.16
N ARG A 52 0.08 7.49 6.52
CA ARG A 52 0.41 8.08 5.23
C ARG A 52 1.17 7.12 4.32
N LEU A 53 0.63 6.93 3.12
CA LEU A 53 1.27 6.22 2.02
C LEU A 53 1.34 7.16 0.81
N ASN A 54 2.54 7.43 0.30
CA ASN A 54 2.72 8.18 -0.95
C ASN A 54 3.13 7.25 -2.09
N LEU A 55 2.31 7.22 -3.14
CA LEU A 55 2.48 6.40 -4.35
C LEU A 55 2.53 7.25 -5.63
N GLU A 56 2.84 8.54 -5.54
CA GLU A 56 2.96 9.42 -6.70
C GLU A 56 3.92 8.87 -7.78
N GLU A 57 3.57 9.06 -9.06
CA GLU A 57 4.38 8.63 -10.22
C GLU A 57 4.77 7.12 -10.21
N ASN A 58 3.82 6.22 -9.97
CA ASN A 58 4.08 4.77 -9.87
C ASN A 58 3.36 3.87 -10.90
N GLU A 59 2.83 4.45 -11.98
CA GLU A 59 2.17 3.67 -13.05
C GLU A 59 0.97 2.84 -12.52
N ILE A 60 0.18 3.45 -11.64
CA ILE A 60 -1.03 2.85 -11.03
C ILE A 60 -2.26 3.38 -11.79
N ASP A 61 -3.11 2.49 -12.27
CA ASP A 61 -4.35 2.85 -12.96
C ASP A 61 -5.59 2.63 -12.06
N GLY A 62 -6.79 2.64 -12.67
CA GLY A 62 -8.06 2.43 -11.97
C GLY A 62 -8.17 1.07 -11.26
N GLN A 63 -7.58 0.00 -11.80
CA GLN A 63 -7.58 -1.31 -11.15
C GLN A 63 -6.70 -1.28 -9.89
N GLY A 64 -5.50 -0.70 -9.99
CA GLY A 64 -4.64 -0.51 -8.83
C GLY A 64 -5.30 0.35 -7.74
N ALA A 65 -5.97 1.43 -8.14
CA ALA A 65 -6.74 2.27 -7.22
C ALA A 65 -7.89 1.50 -6.52
N GLN A 66 -8.54 0.57 -7.24
CA GLN A 66 -9.59 -0.27 -6.66
C GLN A 66 -9.06 -1.19 -5.54
N TYR A 67 -7.85 -1.75 -5.68
CA TYR A 67 -7.25 -2.55 -4.62
C TYR A 67 -7.07 -1.74 -3.33
N LEU A 68 -6.58 -0.50 -3.44
CA LEU A 68 -6.45 0.40 -2.28
C LEU A 68 -7.80 0.79 -1.69
N ALA A 69 -8.80 1.09 -2.55
CA ALA A 69 -10.13 1.45 -2.09
C ALA A 69 -10.74 0.35 -1.19
N ASN A 70 -10.66 -0.91 -1.62
CA ASN A 70 -11.20 -2.05 -0.89
C ASN A 70 -10.61 -2.25 0.52
N VAL A 71 -9.39 -1.79 0.77
CA VAL A 71 -8.73 -1.91 2.09
C VAL A 71 -8.76 -0.64 2.92
N LEU A 72 -9.04 0.52 2.31
CA LEU A 72 -9.26 1.78 3.02
C LEU A 72 -10.73 1.98 3.41
N GLU A 73 -11.67 1.40 2.66
CA GLU A 73 -13.12 1.44 2.92
C GLU A 73 -13.59 0.77 4.24
N PRO A 74 -12.98 -0.33 4.73
CA PRO A 74 -13.41 -0.96 5.99
C PRO A 74 -13.21 -0.09 7.23
N ILE A 75 -12.40 0.98 7.17
CA ILE A 75 -12.12 1.85 8.32
C ILE A 75 -13.30 2.80 8.63
N LEU A 76 -14.19 3.06 7.67
CA LEU A 76 -15.33 3.98 7.86
C LEU A 76 -16.64 3.29 8.27
N VAL A 77 -16.76 1.97 8.12
CA VAL A 77 -18.02 1.26 8.40
C VAL A 77 -18.08 0.73 9.84
N SER A 78 -16.95 0.49 10.51
CA SER A 78 -16.94 -0.06 11.89
C SER A 78 -17.03 1.00 13.01
N ILE A 79 -17.35 2.25 12.71
CA ILE A 79 -17.50 3.33 13.72
C ILE A 79 -18.99 3.64 13.99
N ASN A 80 -19.91 2.80 13.49
CA ASN A 80 -21.36 3.00 13.64
C ASN A 80 -22.08 1.93 14.47
N ASP A 81 -21.36 1.11 15.25
CA ASP A 81 -21.94 0.23 16.26
C ASP A 81 -21.44 0.59 17.67
#